data_AF-A0A8H7R7V0-F1
#
_entry.id   AF-A0A8H7R7V0-F1
#
_cell.length_a   1.000
_cell.length_b   1.000
_cell.length_c   1.000
_cell.angle_alpha   90.00
_cell.angle_beta   90.00
_cell.angle_gamma   90.00
#
_symmetry.space_group_name_H-M   'P 1'
#
loop_
_entity.id
_entity.type
_entity.pdbx_description
1 polymer ?
#
loop_
_entity_poly.entity_id
_entity_poly.type
_entity_poly.pdbx_seq_one_letter_code
_entity_poly.pdbx_strand_id
1 'polypeptide(L)'
;MKSISFAKFKSCLDLWAKQSEKGEQCLSRQILGKPSSELQDISNELKQVLDTMFEEYAVIVNKLGLAENLQEEDDTNIPKELILLRNCVDMYEQEYMVKECIRGIVSENGFATQQHLAGSKALWKSESYLDEEVQQKIKNL
;
A
#
# COMPACT_ATOMS: atom_id res chain seq x y z
N MET A 1 -1.97 29.92 -8.59
CA MET A 1 -2.25 28.55 -8.13
C MET A 1 -1.66 28.39 -6.73
N LYS A 2 -2.43 27.92 -5.74
CA LYS A 2 -1.86 27.56 -4.43
C LYS A 2 -0.94 26.36 -4.64
N SER A 3 0.28 26.42 -4.11
CA SER A 3 1.19 25.27 -4.12
C SER A 3 0.54 24.12 -3.37
N ILE A 4 0.43 22.96 -4.03
CA ILE A 4 -0.10 21.74 -3.41
C ILE A 4 1.07 21.02 -2.77
N SER A 5 0.92 20.71 -1.48
CA SER A 5 1.90 19.92 -0.76
C SER A 5 1.56 18.44 -0.88
N PHE A 6 2.55 17.64 -1.29
CA PHE A 6 2.47 16.17 -1.32
C PHE A 6 3.12 15.52 -0.09
N ALA A 7 3.51 16.31 0.92
CA ALA A 7 4.31 15.82 2.05
C ALA A 7 3.63 14.70 2.84
N LYS A 8 2.31 14.79 3.07
CA LYS A 8 1.58 13.76 3.80
C LYS A 8 1.46 12.46 3.00
N PHE A 9 1.21 12.55 1.70
CA PHE A 9 1.17 11.39 0.81
C PHE A 9 2.53 10.65 0.80
N LYS A 10 3.64 11.39 0.68
CA LYS A 10 5.00 10.83 0.78
C LYS A 10 5.25 10.15 2.11
N SER A 11 4.82 10.77 3.21
CA SER A 11 4.92 10.15 4.53
C SER A 11 4.15 8.84 4.60
N CYS A 12 2.98 8.73 3.95
CA CYS A 12 2.22 7.49 3.86
C CYS A 12 2.98 6.42 3.06
N LEU A 13 3.63 6.77 1.94
CA LEU A 13 4.46 5.82 1.19
C LEU A 13 5.64 5.28 2.02
N ASP A 14 6.33 6.16 2.76
CA ASP A 14 7.41 5.73 3.65
C ASP A 14 6.90 4.84 4.79
N LEU A 15 5.72 5.13 5.33
CA LEU A 15 5.09 4.29 6.35
C LEU A 15 4.65 2.95 5.79
N TRP A 16 4.10 2.91 4.58
CA TRP A 16 3.75 1.67 3.89
C TRP A 16 5.00 0.77 3.76
N ALA A 17 6.09 1.29 3.20
CA ALA A 17 7.34 0.55 3.06
C ALA A 17 7.85 -0.01 4.41
N LYS A 18 7.76 0.79 5.48
CA LYS A 18 8.13 0.35 6.85
C LYS A 18 7.23 -0.77 7.36
N GLN A 19 5.92 -0.72 7.13
CA GLN A 19 5.01 -1.79 7.55
C GLN A 19 5.24 -3.08 6.75
N SER A 20 5.57 -2.95 5.45
CA SER A 20 5.95 -4.10 4.64
C SER A 20 7.23 -4.77 5.18
N GLU A 21 8.24 -3.99 5.56
CA GLU A 21 9.45 -4.53 6.20
C GLU A 21 9.15 -5.20 7.55
N LYS A 22 8.42 -4.52 8.44
CA LYS A 22 8.03 -5.08 9.75
C LYS A 22 7.25 -6.39 9.61
N GLY A 23 6.30 -6.45 8.69
CA GLY A 23 5.50 -7.66 8.49
C GLY A 23 6.31 -8.82 7.94
N GLU A 24 7.31 -8.58 7.07
CA GLU A 24 8.26 -9.62 6.66
C GLU A 24 9.08 -10.15 7.84
N GLN A 25 9.54 -9.27 8.71
CA GLN A 25 10.27 -9.65 9.93
C GLN A 25 9.39 -10.43 10.89
N CYS A 26 8.12 -10.05 11.05
CA CYS A 26 7.14 -10.77 11.87
C CYS A 26 6.86 -12.16 11.28
N LEU A 27 6.60 -12.24 9.97
CA LEU A 27 6.40 -13.51 9.24
C LEU A 27 7.60 -14.45 9.33
N SER A 28 8.82 -13.90 9.43
CA SER A 28 10.04 -14.71 9.64
C SER A 28 10.05 -15.49 10.95
N ARG A 29 9.28 -15.03 11.94
CA ARG A 29 9.16 -15.62 13.28
C ARG A 29 7.81 -16.30 13.49
N GLN A 30 6.96 -16.30 12.46
CA GLN A 30 5.60 -16.81 12.51
C GLN A 30 5.58 -18.32 12.76
N ILE A 31 4.74 -18.72 13.72
CA ILE A 31 4.42 -20.13 13.96
C ILE A 31 3.14 -20.44 13.21
N LEU A 32 3.20 -21.34 12.24
CA LEU A 32 2.04 -21.70 11.42
C LEU A 32 0.89 -22.24 12.27
N GLY A 33 -0.34 -21.89 11.90
CA GLY A 33 -1.54 -22.30 12.61
C GLY A 33 -1.76 -21.58 13.95
N LYS A 34 -0.98 -20.53 14.23
CA LYS A 34 -1.17 -19.67 15.38
C LYS A 34 -1.35 -18.22 14.94
N PRO A 35 -2.42 -17.53 15.37
CA PRO A 35 -2.54 -16.10 15.08
C PRO A 35 -1.39 -15.32 15.73
N SER A 36 -0.94 -14.26 15.05
CA SER A 36 0.06 -13.32 15.57
C SER A 36 -0.59 -11.97 15.81
N SER A 37 -0.60 -11.52 17.07
CA SER A 37 -1.08 -10.17 17.42
C SER A 37 -0.21 -9.09 16.79
N GLU A 38 1.11 -9.31 16.72
CA GLU A 38 2.03 -8.39 16.06
C GLU A 38 1.71 -8.24 14.56
N LEU A 39 1.44 -9.36 13.87
CA LEU A 39 1.07 -9.32 12.45
C LEU A 39 -0.31 -8.66 12.23
N GLN A 40 -1.23 -8.85 13.18
CA GLN A 40 -2.54 -8.17 13.18
C GLN A 40 -2.37 -6.65 13.32
N ASP A 41 -1.56 -6.20 14.27
CA ASP A 41 -1.30 -4.78 14.51
C ASP A 41 -0.63 -4.13 13.28
N ILE A 42 0.37 -4.79 12.69
CA ILE A 42 1.01 -4.34 11.44
C ILE A 42 -0.01 -4.23 10.30
N SER A 43 -0.93 -5.20 10.16
CA SER A 43 -1.98 -5.16 9.12
C SER A 43 -2.96 -4.01 9.34
N ASN A 44 -3.33 -3.75 10.60
CA ASN A 44 -4.22 -2.64 10.96
C ASN A 44 -3.55 -1.28 10.69
N GLU A 45 -2.27 -1.12 11.05
CA GLU A 45 -1.49 0.08 10.76
C GLU A 45 -1.33 0.28 9.25
N LEU A 46 -1.06 -0.79 8.50
CA LEU A 46 -0.98 -0.74 7.04
C LEU A 46 -2.30 -0.24 6.43
N LYS A 47 -3.44 -0.79 6.87
CA LYS A 47 -4.75 -0.34 6.41
C LYS A 47 -4.95 1.16 6.65
N GLN A 48 -4.64 1.64 7.86
CA GLN A 48 -4.76 3.07 8.19
C GLN A 48 -3.88 3.96 7.30
N VAL A 49 -2.66 3.51 7.00
CA VAL A 49 -1.74 4.22 6.09
C VAL A 49 -2.33 4.31 4.69
N LEU A 50 -2.86 3.20 4.18
CA LEU A 50 -3.49 3.12 2.86
C LEU A 50 -4.77 3.99 2.81
N ASP A 51 -5.60 3.97 3.86
CA ASP A 51 -6.83 4.78 3.96
C ASP A 51 -6.47 6.27 3.91
N THR A 52 -5.47 6.67 4.70
CA THR A 52 -4.97 8.04 4.72
C THR A 52 -4.43 8.46 3.36
N MET A 53 -3.77 7.55 2.63
CA MET A 53 -3.23 7.83 1.30
C MET A 53 -4.35 8.09 0.29
N PHE A 54 -5.43 7.30 0.32
CA PHE A 54 -6.63 7.50 -0.49
C PHE A 54 -7.31 8.84 -0.18
N GLU A 55 -7.49 9.16 1.11
CA GLU A 55 -8.08 10.43 1.55
C GLU A 55 -7.26 11.63 1.08
N GLU A 56 -5.93 11.59 1.23
CA GLU A 56 -5.06 12.67 0.78
C GLU A 56 -5.11 12.86 -0.73
N TYR A 57 -5.16 11.77 -1.51
CA TYR A 57 -5.36 11.85 -2.94
C TYR A 57 -6.69 12.54 -3.29
N ALA A 58 -7.79 12.13 -2.67
CA ALA A 58 -9.11 12.75 -2.89
C ALA A 58 -9.10 14.25 -2.53
N VAL A 59 -8.42 14.63 -1.44
CA VAL A 59 -8.25 16.05 -1.05
C VAL A 59 -7.48 16.83 -2.10
N ILE A 60 -6.41 16.27 -2.67
CA ILE A 60 -5.61 16.90 -3.72
C ILE A 60 -6.43 17.08 -5.00
N VAL A 61 -7.12 16.02 -5.44
CA VAL A 61 -8.03 16.04 -6.60
C VAL A 61 -9.10 17.11 -6.44
N ASN A 62 -9.74 17.18 -5.28
CA ASN A 62 -10.77 18.17 -4.98
C ASN A 62 -10.21 19.60 -4.97
N LYS A 63 -9.02 19.83 -4.41
CA LYS A 63 -8.35 21.15 -4.42
C LYS A 63 -8.00 21.61 -5.84
N LEU A 64 -7.78 20.69 -6.75
CA LEU A 64 -7.52 20.96 -8.17
C LEU A 64 -8.79 21.08 -9.00
N GLY A 65 -9.97 20.79 -8.42
CA GLY A 65 -11.26 20.83 -9.14
C GLY A 65 -11.42 19.71 -10.15
N LEU A 66 -10.73 18.57 -9.96
CA LEU A 66 -10.70 17.45 -10.91
C LEU A 66 -11.71 16.33 -10.60
N ALA A 67 -12.62 16.56 -9.64
CA ALA A 67 -13.50 15.54 -9.07
C ALA A 67 -14.48 14.87 -10.06
N GLU A 68 -14.72 15.45 -11.25
CA GLU A 68 -15.66 14.94 -12.26
C GLU A 68 -15.00 14.22 -13.45
N ASN A 69 -13.67 14.30 -13.65
CA ASN A 69 -13.03 13.89 -14.91
C ASN A 69 -12.01 12.74 -14.83
N LEU A 70 -11.76 12.13 -13.66
CA LEU A 70 -10.67 11.14 -13.53
C LEU A 70 -10.93 9.78 -14.21
N GLN A 71 -12.15 9.53 -14.71
CA GLN A 71 -12.49 8.28 -15.40
C GLN A 71 -12.18 8.28 -16.90
N GLU A 72 -11.91 9.43 -17.52
CA GLU A 72 -11.59 9.49 -18.95
C GLU A 72 -10.06 9.49 -19.14
N GLU A 73 -9.53 8.41 -19.73
CA GLU A 73 -8.09 8.16 -19.94
C GLU A 73 -7.39 9.20 -20.83
N ASP A 74 -8.13 10.11 -21.47
CA ASP A 74 -7.66 11.01 -22.53
C ASP A 74 -7.53 12.50 -22.11
N ASP A 75 -7.54 12.81 -20.81
CA ASP A 75 -7.51 14.22 -20.38
C ASP A 75 -6.05 14.74 -20.27
N THR A 76 -5.56 15.32 -21.36
CA THR A 76 -4.24 16.02 -21.49
C THR A 76 -3.98 17.12 -20.44
N ASN A 77 -4.94 17.40 -19.57
CA ASN A 77 -4.89 18.43 -18.53
C ASN A 77 -4.58 17.91 -17.12
N ILE A 78 -4.45 16.59 -16.91
CA ILE A 78 -4.13 16.05 -15.58
C ILE A 78 -2.62 16.20 -15.29
N PRO A 79 -2.23 16.83 -14.17
CA PRO A 79 -0.83 16.89 -13.75
C PRO A 79 -0.19 15.50 -13.64
N LYS A 80 1.04 15.35 -14.12
CA LYS A 80 1.78 14.07 -14.07
C LYS A 80 1.93 13.54 -12.65
N GLU A 81 2.04 14.45 -11.69
CA GLU A 81 2.09 14.16 -10.27
C GLU A 81 0.84 13.41 -9.82
N LEU A 82 -0.34 13.84 -10.26
CA LEU A 82 -1.60 13.18 -9.91
C LEU A 82 -1.76 11.79 -10.52
N ILE A 83 -1.23 11.57 -11.73
CA ILE A 83 -1.19 10.24 -12.35
C ILE A 83 -0.34 9.30 -11.49
N LEU A 84 0.80 9.77 -10.99
CA LEU A 84 1.66 8.98 -10.09
C LEU A 84 0.94 8.64 -8.78
N LEU A 85 0.25 9.61 -8.17
CA LEU A 85 -0.52 9.37 -6.93
C LEU A 85 -1.67 8.39 -7.16
N ARG A 86 -2.38 8.53 -8.29
CA ARG A 86 -3.46 7.61 -8.69
C ARG A 86 -2.94 6.19 -8.82
N ASN A 87 -1.82 5.98 -9.49
CA ASN A 87 -1.22 4.65 -9.62
C ASN A 87 -0.93 4.00 -8.26
N CYS A 88 -0.62 4.77 -7.22
CA CYS A 88 -0.48 4.22 -5.87
C CYS A 88 -1.81 3.84 -5.23
N VAL A 89 -2.81 4.72 -5.37
CA VAL A 89 -4.12 4.52 -4.76
C VAL A 89 -4.89 3.39 -5.44
N ASP A 90 -4.72 3.21 -6.76
CA ASP A 90 -5.32 2.09 -7.50
C ASP A 90 -4.80 0.73 -7.01
N MET A 91 -3.62 0.68 -6.37
CA MET A 91 -3.06 -0.53 -5.76
C MET A 91 -3.55 -0.80 -4.33
N TYR A 92 -4.32 0.13 -3.73
CA TYR A 92 -4.81 0.05 -2.36
C TYR A 92 -5.50 -1.29 -2.06
N GLU A 93 -6.50 -1.65 -2.87
CA GLU A 93 -7.37 -2.79 -2.57
C GLU A 93 -6.60 -4.10 -2.72
N GLN A 94 -5.78 -4.17 -3.77
CA GLN A 94 -4.95 -5.34 -4.05
C GLN A 94 -3.91 -5.56 -2.94
N GLU A 95 -3.19 -4.51 -2.52
CA GLU A 95 -2.19 -4.62 -1.46
C GLU A 95 -2.84 -5.10 -0.16
N TYR A 96 -3.92 -4.44 0.28
CA TYR A 96 -4.56 -4.83 1.54
C TYR A 96 -5.13 -6.25 1.47
N MET A 97 -5.76 -6.62 0.35
CA MET A 97 -6.32 -7.95 0.15
C MET A 97 -5.26 -9.05 0.25
N VAL A 98 -4.10 -8.90 -0.40
CA VAL A 98 -3.07 -9.94 -0.34
C VAL A 98 -2.50 -10.08 1.07
N LYS A 99 -2.25 -8.96 1.75
CA LYS A 99 -1.71 -8.94 3.11
C LYS A 99 -2.67 -9.60 4.11
N GLU A 100 -3.97 -9.34 3.97
CA GLU A 100 -5.02 -10.02 4.74
C GLU A 100 -5.07 -11.53 4.45
N CYS A 101 -4.99 -11.92 3.17
CA CYS A 101 -4.94 -13.33 2.76
C CYS A 101 -3.74 -14.06 3.37
N ILE A 102 -2.55 -13.44 3.31
CA ILE A 102 -1.33 -14.00 3.93
C ILE A 102 -1.55 -14.21 5.44
N ARG A 103 -2.10 -13.20 6.14
CA ARG A 103 -2.39 -13.31 7.57
C ARG A 103 -3.32 -14.48 7.87
N GLY A 104 -4.38 -14.66 7.07
CA GLY A 104 -5.29 -15.80 7.18
C GLY A 104 -4.56 -17.13 7.01
N ILE A 105 -3.85 -17.29 5.88
CA ILE A 105 -3.13 -18.53 5.54
C ILE A 105 -2.15 -18.95 6.64
N VAL A 106 -1.36 -18.02 7.18
CA VAL A 106 -0.34 -18.37 8.19
C VAL A 106 -0.92 -18.62 9.58
N SER A 107 -2.13 -18.12 9.85
CA SER A 107 -2.83 -18.26 11.13
C SER A 107 -3.71 -19.51 11.21
N GLU A 108 -4.15 -20.04 10.05
CA GLU A 108 -5.01 -21.22 9.98
C GLU A 108 -4.25 -22.53 10.21
N ASN A 109 -4.77 -23.37 11.10
CA ASN A 109 -4.13 -24.61 11.49
C ASN A 109 -4.30 -25.70 10.41
N GLY A 110 -3.21 -26.38 10.05
CA GLY A 110 -3.24 -27.58 9.20
C GLY A 110 -3.24 -27.36 7.68
N PHE A 111 -3.28 -26.12 7.19
CA PHE A 111 -3.28 -25.83 5.75
C PHE A 111 -1.92 -25.34 5.21
N ALA A 112 -1.24 -24.46 5.96
CA ALA A 112 0.02 -23.87 5.52
C ALA A 112 1.26 -24.74 5.84
N THR A 113 2.25 -24.70 4.95
CA THR A 113 3.56 -25.35 5.12
C THR A 113 4.65 -24.29 5.24
N GLN A 114 5.86 -24.68 5.62
CA GLN A 114 7.01 -23.77 5.63
C GLN A 114 7.33 -23.19 4.24
N GLN A 115 7.03 -23.93 3.17
CA GLN A 115 7.14 -23.42 1.80
C GLN A 115 6.09 -22.33 1.51
N HIS A 116 4.84 -22.53 1.97
CA HIS A 116 3.80 -21.50 1.88
C HIS A 116 4.20 -20.24 2.67
N LEU A 117 4.83 -20.39 3.84
CA LEU A 117 5.33 -19.27 4.62
C LEU A 117 6.45 -18.50 3.88
N ALA A 118 7.40 -19.20 3.28
CA ALA A 118 8.47 -18.57 2.49
C ALA A 118 7.90 -17.78 1.29
N GLY A 119 6.92 -18.34 0.58
CA GLY A 119 6.20 -17.64 -0.48
C GLY A 119 5.44 -16.43 0.02
N SER A 120 4.72 -16.58 1.15
CA SER A 120 3.98 -15.48 1.79
C SER A 120 4.89 -14.35 2.23
N LYS A 121 6.08 -14.65 2.75
CA LYS A 121 7.09 -13.65 3.08
C LYS A 121 7.56 -12.87 1.85
N ALA A 122 7.86 -13.58 0.76
CA ALA A 122 8.32 -12.97 -0.48
C ALA A 122 7.24 -12.03 -1.03
N LEU A 123 5.99 -12.50 -1.10
CA LEU A 123 4.82 -11.70 -1.51
C LEU A 123 4.60 -10.50 -0.60
N TRP A 124 4.65 -10.69 0.72
CA TRP A 124 4.52 -9.58 1.67
C TRP A 124 5.53 -8.46 1.38
N LYS A 125 6.77 -8.81 1.05
CA LYS A 125 7.84 -7.86 0.74
C LYS A 125 7.74 -7.24 -0.66
N SER A 126 7.33 -8.01 -1.67
CA SER A 126 7.41 -7.61 -3.08
C SER A 126 6.23 -6.75 -3.57
N GLU A 127 5.18 -6.58 -2.77
CA GLU A 127 3.87 -6.15 -3.27
C GLU A 127 3.50 -4.68 -3.09
N SER A 128 4.47 -3.78 -2.99
CA SER A 128 4.21 -2.51 -3.67
C SER A 128 4.24 -2.83 -5.17
N TYR A 129 3.12 -3.24 -5.77
CA TYR A 129 2.95 -3.46 -7.24
C TYR A 129 3.27 -2.19 -8.06
N LEU A 130 3.63 -1.11 -7.37
CA LEU A 130 4.30 0.08 -7.86
C LEU A 130 5.74 -0.20 -8.27
N ASP A 131 6.02 0.01 -9.55
CA ASP A 131 7.38 0.08 -10.10
C ASP A 131 8.29 0.98 -9.23
N GLU A 132 9.51 0.53 -8.95
CA GLU A 132 10.52 1.31 -8.21
C GLU A 132 10.73 2.70 -8.82
N GLU A 133 10.61 2.82 -10.16
CA GLU A 133 10.69 4.11 -10.85
C GLU A 133 9.55 5.06 -10.45
N VAL A 134 8.33 4.53 -10.29
CA VAL A 134 7.15 5.31 -9.84
C VAL A 134 7.34 5.75 -8.40
N GLN A 135 7.82 4.86 -7.53
CA GLN A 135 8.10 5.21 -6.14
C GLN A 135 9.15 6.31 -6.02
N GLN A 136 10.22 6.23 -6.82
CA GLN A 136 11.28 7.23 -6.82
C GLN A 136 10.78 8.58 -7.36
N LYS A 137 9.96 8.57 -8.42
CA LYS A 137 9.32 9.79 -8.94
C LYS A 137 8.47 10.48 -7.88
N ILE A 138 7.69 9.72 -7.11
CA ILE A 138 6.84 10.31 -6.05
C ILE A 138 7.68 10.88 -4.90
N LYS A 139 8.75 10.20 -4.49
CA LYS A 139 9.67 10.72 -3.47
C LYS A 139 10.29 12.06 -3.87
N ASN A 140 10.54 12.25 -5.17
CA ASN A 140 11.14 13.45 -5.74
C ASN A 140 10.15 14.59 -6.07
N LEU A 141 8.84 14.43 -5.79
CA LEU A 141 7.85 15.53 -5.88
C LEU A 141 8.07 16.58 -4.78
#